data_AF-A0A1I4CT97-F1
#
_entry.id   AF-A0A1I4CT97-F1
#
_cell.length_a   1.000
_cell.length_b   1.000
_cell.length_c   1.000
_cell.angle_alpha   90.00
_cell.angle_beta   90.00
_cell.angle_gamma   90.00
#
_symmetry.space_group_name_H-M   'P 1'
#
loop_
_entity.id
_entity.type
_entity.pdbx_description
1 polymer ?
#
loop_
_entity_poly.entity_id
_entity_poly.type
_entity_poly.pdbx_seq_one_letter_code
_entity_poly.pdbx_strand_id
1 'polypeptide(L)'
;MGFLDWLETLLARRHRGDSVPHHTELAQVLRSERENREFRARITLTWLLPWGTELPVDIETSVCDRLIVAASQAATPFSVLHREEAESAVNLALGRVETHPYFRRARAVLGVEAEVVEFARQQMARDLETERHRMAQQAEVTRLTALRDTMLRDGSIARLWWLQSDPKKLMELVKHGDEFEKAINLVSSGHGTQPSAPGVGETSVAELIELFLAELGPEHRRLLIHQLNRVFRGYERPELADRLVATSGDGVAEPSPDSDHGNGRYLGGVP
;
A
#
# COMPACT_ATOMS: atom_id res chain seq x y z
N MET A 1 3.10 -36.19 66.67
CA MET A 1 3.18 -34.83 66.11
C MET A 1 2.42 -33.89 67.03
N GLY A 2 3.11 -32.91 67.62
CA GLY A 2 2.50 -31.94 68.53
C GLY A 2 1.86 -30.77 67.77
N PHE A 3 0.92 -30.09 68.39
CA PHE A 3 0.25 -28.89 67.85
C PHE A 3 1.22 -27.79 67.39
N LEU A 4 2.39 -27.69 68.04
CA LEU A 4 3.47 -26.77 67.65
C LEU A 4 4.16 -27.18 66.34
N ASP A 5 4.31 -28.48 66.08
CA ASP A 5 4.88 -29.04 64.84
C ASP A 5 3.92 -28.82 63.65
N TRP A 6 2.61 -28.92 63.92
CA TRP A 6 1.54 -28.56 62.97
C TRP A 6 1.52 -27.05 62.67
N LEU A 7 1.69 -26.20 63.69
CA LEU A 7 1.75 -24.74 63.54
C LEU A 7 3.02 -24.27 62.82
N GLU A 8 4.18 -24.86 63.09
CA GLU A 8 5.41 -24.57 62.36
C GLU A 8 5.33 -25.04 60.91
N THR A 9 4.68 -26.18 60.64
CA THR A 9 4.40 -26.63 59.27
C THR A 9 3.43 -25.68 58.54
N LEU A 10 2.44 -25.13 59.24
CA LEU A 10 1.49 -24.14 58.71
C LEU A 10 2.13 -22.78 58.48
N LEU A 11 3.03 -22.35 59.36
CA LEU A 11 3.78 -21.10 59.23
C LEU A 11 4.90 -21.21 58.19
N ALA A 12 5.53 -22.37 58.05
CA ALA A 12 6.48 -22.67 56.97
C ALA A 12 5.77 -22.80 55.60
N ARG A 13 4.51 -23.22 55.57
CA ARG A 13 3.63 -23.12 54.39
C ARG A 13 3.15 -21.70 54.13
N ARG A 14 3.00 -20.86 55.16
CA ARG A 14 2.64 -19.43 54.99
C ARG A 14 3.81 -18.58 54.50
N HIS A 15 5.05 -18.98 54.80
CA HIS A 15 6.27 -18.33 54.29
C HIS A 15 6.73 -18.86 52.92
N ARG A 16 6.24 -20.03 52.48
CA ARG A 16 6.24 -20.40 51.07
C ARG A 16 5.03 -19.75 50.43
N GLY A 17 5.22 -18.71 49.64
CA GLY A 17 4.13 -18.08 48.90
C GLY A 17 3.48 -19.07 47.94
N ASP A 18 2.51 -19.84 48.43
CA ASP A 18 1.66 -20.73 47.64
C ASP A 18 0.72 -19.84 46.82
N SER A 19 1.26 -19.26 45.76
CA SER A 19 0.47 -18.63 44.72
C SER A 19 -0.13 -19.72 43.85
N VAL A 20 -1.45 -19.69 43.69
CA VAL A 20 -2.15 -20.65 42.82
C VAL A 20 -2.16 -20.08 41.40
N PRO A 21 -1.73 -20.85 40.38
CA PRO A 21 -1.85 -20.41 39.01
C PRO A 21 -3.33 -20.31 38.63
N HIS A 22 -3.73 -19.14 38.16
CA HIS A 22 -5.05 -18.90 37.60
C HIS A 22 -4.93 -18.65 36.10
N HIS A 23 -5.91 -19.12 35.33
CA HIS A 23 -5.90 -19.05 33.87
C HIS A 23 -7.13 -18.33 33.36
N THR A 24 -6.91 -17.32 32.53
CA THR A 24 -7.97 -16.65 31.75
C THR A 24 -7.74 -16.97 30.27
N GLU A 25 -8.80 -17.34 29.56
CA GLU A 25 -8.76 -17.50 28.12
C GLU A 25 -9.57 -16.42 27.41
N LEU A 26 -8.99 -15.87 26.35
CA LEU A 26 -9.61 -14.85 25.50
C LEU A 26 -9.64 -15.37 24.06
N ALA A 27 -10.78 -15.22 23.40
CA ALA A 27 -10.90 -15.41 21.97
C ALA A 27 -10.97 -14.04 21.30
N GLN A 28 -10.06 -13.77 20.37
CA GLN A 28 -9.95 -12.48 19.69
C GLN A 28 -9.73 -12.68 18.18
N VAL A 29 -10.34 -11.80 17.39
CA VAL A 29 -10.07 -11.71 15.96
C VAL A 29 -9.00 -10.65 15.74
N LEU A 30 -7.90 -11.03 15.09
CA LEU A 30 -6.78 -10.15 14.75
C LEU A 30 -6.75 -9.91 13.24
N ARG A 31 -6.56 -8.65 12.83
CA ARG A 31 -6.47 -8.29 11.41
C ARG A 31 -5.12 -8.70 10.83
N SER A 32 -5.13 -9.16 9.58
CA SER A 32 -3.92 -9.42 8.79
C SER A 32 -3.62 -8.26 7.84
N GLU A 33 -2.49 -8.33 7.13
CA GLU A 33 -2.00 -7.28 6.22
C GLU A 33 -3.01 -6.95 5.09
N ARG A 34 -3.77 -7.96 4.64
CA ARG A 34 -4.74 -7.80 3.54
C ARG A 34 -6.17 -7.76 4.07
N GLU A 35 -6.98 -6.88 3.49
CA GLU A 35 -8.40 -6.75 3.82
C GLU A 35 -9.14 -8.09 3.71
N ASN A 36 -10.08 -8.31 4.64
CA ASN A 36 -10.93 -9.51 4.73
C ASN A 36 -10.19 -10.84 5.01
N ARG A 37 -9.00 -10.77 5.62
CA ARG A 37 -8.26 -11.94 6.08
C ARG A 37 -7.92 -11.74 7.55
N GLU A 38 -8.44 -12.61 8.40
CA GLU A 38 -8.36 -12.46 9.86
C GLU A 38 -7.79 -13.72 10.51
N PHE A 39 -7.00 -13.53 11.56
CA PHE A 39 -6.56 -14.60 12.44
C PHE A 39 -7.55 -14.74 13.59
N ARG A 40 -7.91 -15.99 13.92
CA ARG A 40 -8.60 -16.31 15.17
C ARG A 40 -7.56 -16.63 16.24
N ALA A 41 -7.33 -15.70 17.14
CA ALA A 41 -6.40 -15.85 18.24
C ALA A 41 -7.12 -16.43 19.47
N ARG A 42 -6.53 -17.46 20.07
CA ARG A 42 -6.83 -17.87 21.45
C ARG A 42 -5.66 -17.45 22.34
N ILE A 43 -5.89 -16.50 23.23
CA ILE A 43 -4.88 -15.96 24.14
C ILE A 43 -5.14 -16.52 25.54
N THR A 44 -4.18 -17.27 26.07
CA THR A 44 -4.22 -17.81 27.43
C THR A 44 -3.30 -16.98 28.33
N LEU A 45 -3.88 -16.40 29.37
CA LEU A 45 -3.18 -15.63 30.39
C LEU A 45 -2.92 -16.53 31.60
N THR A 46 -1.76 -16.39 32.21
CA THR A 46 -1.42 -17.06 33.46
C THR A 46 -1.15 -16.01 34.53
N TRP A 47 -1.90 -16.09 35.61
CA TRP A 47 -1.81 -15.24 36.78
C TRP A 47 -1.24 -16.04 37.96
N LEU A 48 -0.49 -15.39 38.84
CA LEU A 48 -0.10 -15.91 40.15
C LEU A 48 -0.73 -15.04 41.22
N LEU A 49 -1.83 -15.53 41.77
CA LEU A 49 -2.59 -14.85 42.82
C LEU A 49 -2.22 -15.45 44.17
N PRO A 50 -2.11 -14.63 45.23
CA PRO A 50 -2.11 -15.13 46.60
C PRO A 50 -3.32 -16.05 46.87
N TRP A 51 -3.14 -17.03 47.74
CA TRP A 51 -4.23 -17.95 48.06
C TRP A 51 -5.42 -17.20 48.69
N GLY A 52 -6.63 -17.45 48.17
CA GLY A 52 -7.87 -16.84 48.65
C GLY A 52 -8.14 -15.42 48.16
N THR A 53 -7.30 -14.88 47.25
CA THR A 53 -7.60 -13.61 46.57
C THR A 53 -8.19 -13.85 45.19
N GLU A 54 -9.26 -13.12 44.87
CA GLU A 54 -9.82 -13.03 43.54
C GLU A 54 -9.13 -11.92 42.74
N LEU A 55 -9.03 -12.11 41.42
CA LEU A 55 -8.49 -11.09 40.53
C LEU A 55 -9.51 -9.96 40.38
N PRO A 56 -9.16 -8.69 40.68
CA PRO A 56 -10.07 -7.58 40.44
C PRO A 56 -10.37 -7.45 38.93
N VAL A 57 -11.66 -7.34 38.60
CA VAL A 57 -12.15 -7.27 37.21
C VAL A 57 -11.50 -6.12 36.42
N ASP A 58 -11.26 -4.99 37.07
CA ASP A 58 -10.63 -3.82 36.42
C ASP A 58 -9.18 -4.10 35.99
N ILE A 59 -8.44 -4.87 36.80
CA ILE A 59 -7.05 -5.24 36.50
C ILE A 59 -7.02 -6.25 35.36
N GLU A 60 -7.90 -7.25 35.41
CA GLU A 60 -8.04 -8.23 34.35
C GLU A 60 -8.34 -7.55 33.01
N THR A 61 -9.39 -6.72 32.97
CA THR A 61 -9.81 -5.99 31.78
C THR A 61 -8.68 -5.12 31.23
N SER A 62 -8.02 -4.35 32.10
CA SER A 62 -6.91 -3.46 31.71
C SER A 62 -5.71 -4.22 31.11
N VAL A 63 -5.39 -5.40 31.64
CA VAL A 63 -4.31 -6.25 31.10
C VAL A 63 -4.75 -6.89 29.78
N CYS A 64 -5.98 -7.39 29.69
CA CYS A 64 -6.55 -7.96 28.47
C CYS A 64 -6.52 -6.95 27.32
N ASP A 65 -6.96 -5.71 27.55
CA ASP A 65 -6.97 -4.66 26.54
C ASP A 65 -5.57 -4.36 25.99
N ARG A 66 -4.57 -4.22 26.89
CA ARG A 66 -3.17 -4.00 26.47
C ARG A 66 -2.63 -5.17 25.64
N LEU A 67 -2.92 -6.40 26.05
CA LEU A 67 -2.47 -7.59 25.32
C LEU A 67 -3.16 -7.72 23.97
N ILE A 68 -4.44 -7.39 23.86
CA ILE A 68 -5.18 -7.38 22.59
C ILE A 68 -4.60 -6.34 21.64
N VAL A 69 -4.32 -5.12 22.11
CA VAL A 69 -3.69 -4.08 21.29
C VAL A 69 -2.33 -4.53 20.78
N ALA A 70 -1.48 -5.07 21.66
CA ALA A 70 -0.16 -5.58 21.29
C ALA A 70 -0.23 -6.74 20.28
N ALA A 71 -1.14 -7.69 20.50
CA ALA A 71 -1.36 -8.81 19.58
C ALA A 71 -1.85 -8.34 18.21
N SER A 72 -2.78 -7.38 18.17
CA SER A 72 -3.32 -6.82 16.92
C SER A 72 -2.24 -6.11 16.11
N GLN A 73 -1.44 -5.25 16.76
CA GLN A 73 -0.32 -4.57 16.11
C GLN A 73 0.72 -5.54 15.57
N ALA A 74 1.04 -6.59 16.34
CA ALA A 74 2.00 -7.61 15.94
C ALA A 74 1.50 -8.52 14.80
N ALA A 75 0.19 -8.77 14.70
CA ALA A 75 -0.39 -9.61 13.65
C ALA A 75 -0.60 -8.86 12.32
N THR A 76 -0.78 -7.53 12.38
CA THR A 76 -1.09 -6.69 11.21
C THR A 76 -0.14 -6.85 10.00
N PRO A 77 1.19 -6.94 10.14
CA PRO A 77 2.07 -7.03 8.98
C PRO A 77 2.13 -8.43 8.33
N PHE A 78 1.45 -9.43 8.90
CA PHE A 78 1.54 -10.80 8.41
C PHE A 78 0.33 -11.16 7.56
N SER A 79 0.57 -11.92 6.49
CA SER A 79 -0.46 -12.61 5.73
C SER A 79 -0.90 -13.89 6.45
N VAL A 80 -2.17 -14.27 6.31
CA VAL A 80 -2.74 -15.52 6.85
C VAL A 80 -2.02 -16.79 6.39
N LEU A 81 -1.26 -16.72 5.29
CA LEU A 81 -0.41 -17.81 4.80
C LEU A 81 0.80 -18.06 5.70
N HIS A 82 1.27 -17.05 6.43
CA HIS A 82 2.43 -17.08 7.33
C HIS A 82 1.99 -17.14 8.80
N ARG A 83 1.01 -18.00 9.09
CA ARG A 83 0.39 -18.16 10.42
C ARG A 83 1.42 -18.39 11.53
N GLU A 84 2.44 -19.20 11.29
CA GLU A 84 3.44 -19.56 12.31
C GLU A 84 4.38 -18.39 12.65
N GLU A 85 4.75 -17.60 11.65
CA GLU A 85 5.53 -16.37 11.81
C GLU A 85 4.71 -15.31 12.57
N ALA A 86 3.43 -15.14 12.18
CA ALA A 86 2.50 -14.27 12.88
C ALA A 86 2.30 -14.68 14.35
N GLU A 87 2.12 -15.98 14.61
CA GLU A 87 1.97 -16.50 15.97
C GLU A 87 3.24 -16.25 16.82
N SER A 88 4.42 -16.44 16.22
CA SER A 88 5.69 -16.16 16.88
C SER A 88 5.85 -14.67 17.20
N ALA A 89 5.51 -13.79 16.26
CA ALA A 89 5.56 -12.34 16.45
C ALA A 89 4.57 -11.86 17.51
N VAL A 90 3.34 -12.39 17.51
CA VAL A 90 2.33 -12.09 18.54
C VAL A 90 2.82 -12.53 19.91
N ASN A 91 3.33 -13.76 20.06
CA ASN A 91 3.84 -14.25 21.34
C ASN A 91 5.04 -13.43 21.85
N LEU A 92 5.92 -12.98 20.95
CA LEU A 92 7.02 -12.08 21.29
C LEU A 92 6.49 -10.73 21.79
N ALA A 93 5.49 -10.16 21.13
CA ALA A 93 4.87 -8.90 21.53
C ALA A 93 4.19 -9.02 22.90
N LEU A 94 3.43 -10.09 23.14
CA LEU A 94 2.79 -10.38 24.42
C LEU A 94 3.81 -10.52 25.57
N GLY A 95 4.97 -11.12 25.30
CA GLY A 95 6.05 -11.24 26.28
C GLY A 95 6.74 -9.92 26.65
N ARG A 96 6.55 -8.86 25.86
CA ARG A 96 7.12 -7.52 26.11
C ARG A 96 6.16 -6.56 26.80
N VAL A 97 4.88 -6.90 26.90
CA VAL A 97 3.91 -6.04 27.58
C VAL A 97 4.20 -6.10 29.08
N GLU A 98 4.75 -5.02 29.61
CA GLU A 98 4.83 -4.83 31.06
C GLU A 98 3.41 -4.66 31.61
N THR A 99 3.09 -5.44 32.65
CA THR A 99 1.73 -5.56 33.18
C THR A 99 1.76 -5.60 34.71
N HIS A 100 0.73 -6.18 35.31
CA HIS A 100 0.49 -6.20 36.74
C HIS A 100 1.39 -7.21 37.46
N PRO A 101 1.80 -6.97 38.74
CA PRO A 101 2.60 -7.92 39.52
C PRO A 101 2.07 -9.35 39.63
N TYR A 102 0.74 -9.53 39.50
CA TYR A 102 0.09 -10.84 39.51
C TYR A 102 0.10 -11.53 38.14
N PHE A 103 0.34 -10.80 37.06
CA PHE A 103 0.45 -11.38 35.73
C PHE A 103 1.83 -12.02 35.55
N ARG A 104 1.87 -13.19 34.92
CA ARG A 104 3.13 -13.91 34.68
C ARG A 104 3.47 -14.10 33.22
N ARG A 105 2.50 -14.51 32.42
CA ARG A 105 2.70 -14.72 30.99
C ARG A 105 1.37 -14.73 30.25
N ALA A 106 1.43 -14.34 28.99
CA ALA A 106 0.39 -14.60 28.02
C ALA A 106 0.97 -15.43 26.89
N ARG A 107 0.14 -16.31 26.32
CA ARG A 107 0.46 -17.08 25.12
C ARG A 107 -0.71 -17.02 24.17
N ALA A 108 -0.46 -16.70 22.91
CA ALA A 108 -1.43 -16.78 21.84
C ALA A 108 -1.18 -18.03 20.99
N VAL A 109 -2.27 -18.66 20.56
CA VAL A 109 -2.31 -19.64 19.48
C VAL A 109 -3.17 -19.06 18.37
N LEU A 110 -2.64 -18.98 17.14
CA LEU A 110 -3.37 -18.44 16.00
C LEU A 110 -3.96 -19.55 15.16
N GLY A 111 -5.26 -19.48 14.92
CA GLY A 111 -5.99 -20.28 13.94
C GLY A 111 -6.39 -19.43 12.74
N VAL A 112 -6.55 -20.07 11.59
CA VAL A 112 -7.14 -19.49 10.38
C VAL A 112 -8.11 -20.52 9.84
N GLU A 113 -9.28 -20.07 9.35
CA GLU A 113 -10.21 -20.97 8.68
C GLU A 113 -9.62 -21.51 7.39
N ALA A 114 -9.82 -22.81 7.12
CA ALA A 114 -9.25 -23.48 5.95
C ALA A 114 -9.68 -22.80 4.63
N GLU A 115 -10.94 -22.35 4.56
CA GLU A 115 -11.48 -21.63 3.39
C GLU A 115 -10.74 -20.32 3.13
N VAL A 116 -10.37 -19.59 4.18
CA VAL A 116 -9.61 -18.32 4.08
C VAL A 116 -8.18 -18.59 3.60
N VAL A 117 -7.56 -19.67 4.07
CA VAL A 117 -6.22 -20.08 3.62
C VAL A 117 -6.24 -20.47 2.14
N GLU A 118 -7.21 -21.28 1.72
CA GLU A 118 -7.35 -21.70 0.32
C GLU A 118 -7.64 -20.51 -0.60
N PHE A 119 -8.54 -19.62 -0.19
CA PHE A 119 -8.80 -18.39 -0.92
C PHE A 119 -7.53 -17.53 -1.05
N ALA A 120 -6.77 -17.37 0.03
CA ALA A 120 -5.52 -16.62 0.02
C ALA A 120 -4.47 -17.22 -0.92
N ARG A 121 -4.37 -18.56 -0.97
CA ARG A 121 -3.49 -19.29 -1.91
C ARG A 121 -3.90 -19.09 -3.36
N GLN A 122 -5.19 -19.25 -3.67
CA GLN A 122 -5.72 -19.06 -5.02
C GLN A 122 -5.47 -17.63 -5.50
N GLN A 123 -5.67 -16.64 -4.64
CA GLN A 123 -5.42 -15.26 -5.01
C GLN A 123 -3.93 -14.98 -5.21
N MET A 124 -3.04 -15.50 -4.36
CA MET A 124 -1.60 -15.38 -4.57
C MET A 124 -1.15 -16.02 -5.91
N ALA A 125 -1.74 -17.16 -6.28
CA ALA A 125 -1.47 -17.81 -7.56
C ALA A 125 -1.93 -16.95 -8.75
N ARG A 126 -3.13 -16.36 -8.66
CA ARG A 126 -3.66 -15.44 -9.69
C ARG A 126 -2.83 -14.16 -9.81
N ASP A 127 -2.43 -13.58 -8.69
CA ASP A 127 -1.56 -12.39 -8.65
C ASP A 127 -0.24 -12.72 -9.38
N LEU A 128 0.37 -13.86 -9.08
CA LEU A 128 1.62 -14.31 -9.71
C LEU A 128 1.47 -14.56 -11.21
N GLU A 129 0.37 -15.17 -11.64
CA GLU A 129 0.08 -15.42 -13.05
C GLU A 129 -0.13 -14.10 -13.82
N THR A 130 -0.86 -13.16 -13.21
CA THR A 130 -1.08 -11.83 -13.77
C THR A 130 0.23 -11.06 -13.93
N GLU A 131 1.10 -11.08 -12.91
CA GLU A 131 2.44 -10.47 -12.98
C GLU A 131 3.30 -11.13 -14.05
N ARG A 132 3.27 -12.46 -14.19
CA ARG A 132 3.97 -13.18 -15.26
C ARG A 132 3.49 -12.76 -16.64
N HIS A 133 2.16 -12.66 -16.85
CA HIS A 133 1.61 -12.20 -18.11
C HIS A 133 2.01 -10.76 -18.42
N ARG A 134 1.98 -9.88 -17.42
CA ARG A 134 2.41 -8.50 -17.56
C ARG A 134 3.88 -8.40 -17.93
N MET A 135 4.75 -9.15 -17.27
CA MET A 135 6.17 -9.21 -17.61
C MET A 135 6.42 -9.76 -19.02
N ALA A 136 5.69 -10.80 -19.42
CA ALA A 136 5.80 -11.36 -20.77
C ALA A 136 5.34 -10.37 -21.85
N GLN A 137 4.25 -9.65 -21.62
CA GLN A 137 3.79 -8.59 -22.51
C GLN A 137 4.80 -7.45 -22.60
N GLN A 138 5.35 -7.00 -21.47
CA GLN A 138 6.36 -5.94 -21.46
C GLN A 138 7.63 -6.36 -22.21
N ALA A 139 8.04 -7.62 -22.05
CA ALA A 139 9.18 -8.18 -22.77
C ALA A 139 8.90 -8.24 -24.27
N GLU A 140 7.71 -8.65 -24.71
CA GLU A 140 7.36 -8.68 -26.13
C GLU A 140 7.26 -7.27 -26.72
N VAL A 141 6.66 -6.32 -26.00
CA VAL A 141 6.65 -4.91 -26.42
C VAL A 141 8.08 -4.40 -26.59
N THR A 142 8.95 -4.63 -25.60
CA THR A 142 10.36 -4.21 -25.66
C THR A 142 11.08 -4.85 -26.84
N ARG A 143 10.82 -6.14 -27.09
CA ARG A 143 11.38 -6.88 -28.23
C ARG A 143 10.93 -6.27 -29.56
N LEU A 144 9.63 -5.99 -29.72
CA LEU A 144 9.06 -5.39 -30.92
C LEU A 144 9.55 -3.94 -31.12
N THR A 145 9.66 -3.15 -30.05
CA THR A 145 10.24 -1.81 -30.10
C THR A 145 11.69 -1.85 -30.55
N ALA A 146 12.51 -2.76 -30.00
CA ALA A 146 13.90 -2.93 -30.43
C ALA A 146 13.99 -3.36 -31.91
N LEU A 147 13.10 -4.26 -32.35
CA LEU A 147 13.01 -4.69 -33.75
C LEU A 147 12.64 -3.52 -34.67
N ARG A 148 11.66 -2.70 -34.27
CA ARG A 148 11.28 -1.48 -34.99
C ARG A 148 12.45 -0.50 -35.09
N ASP A 149 13.06 -0.16 -33.96
CA ASP A 149 14.09 0.88 -33.89
C ASP A 149 15.39 0.48 -34.62
N THR A 150 15.69 -0.81 -34.68
CA THR A 150 16.92 -1.33 -35.30
C THR A 150 16.72 -1.75 -36.76
N MET A 151 15.62 -2.46 -37.07
CA MET A 151 15.43 -3.08 -38.39
C MET A 151 14.57 -2.24 -39.31
N LEU A 152 13.52 -1.59 -38.79
CA LEU A 152 12.51 -0.92 -39.62
C LEU A 152 12.80 0.56 -39.87
N ARG A 153 13.77 1.15 -39.16
CA ARG A 153 14.19 2.54 -39.37
C ARG A 153 14.91 2.77 -40.70
N ASP A 154 15.51 1.73 -41.27
CA ASP A 154 16.16 1.73 -42.59
C ASP A 154 15.60 0.56 -43.42
N GLY A 155 14.87 0.88 -44.49
CA GLY A 155 14.28 -0.14 -45.37
C GLY A 155 15.32 -1.10 -45.98
N SER A 156 16.59 -0.71 -46.06
CA SER A 156 17.70 -1.55 -46.50
C SER A 156 18.03 -2.64 -45.47
N ILE A 157 18.04 -2.29 -44.18
CA ILE A 157 18.28 -3.21 -43.07
C ILE A 157 17.09 -4.16 -42.90
N ALA A 158 15.87 -3.65 -43.03
CA ALA A 158 14.64 -4.46 -43.01
C ALA A 158 14.68 -5.57 -44.08
N ARG A 159 15.06 -5.22 -45.32
CA ARG A 159 15.20 -6.18 -46.43
C ARG A 159 16.29 -7.22 -46.15
N LEU A 160 17.42 -6.81 -45.59
CA LEU A 160 18.52 -7.72 -45.26
C LEU A 160 18.09 -8.73 -44.19
N TRP A 161 17.37 -8.27 -43.17
CA TRP A 161 16.84 -9.10 -42.10
C TRP A 161 15.78 -10.10 -42.60
N TRP A 162 14.86 -9.66 -43.47
CA TRP A 162 13.88 -10.55 -44.10
C TRP A 162 14.53 -11.57 -45.04
N LEU A 163 15.55 -11.16 -45.80
CA LEU A 163 16.33 -12.07 -46.65
C LEU A 163 17.01 -13.17 -45.83
N GLN A 164 17.52 -12.84 -44.63
CA GLN A 164 18.16 -13.79 -43.73
C GLN A 164 17.15 -14.71 -43.02
N SER A 165 15.97 -14.19 -42.68
CA SER A 165 14.98 -14.90 -41.86
C SER A 165 14.03 -15.79 -42.68
N ASP A 166 13.58 -15.33 -43.85
CA ASP A 166 12.72 -16.09 -44.75
C ASP A 166 12.83 -15.56 -46.20
N PRO A 167 13.77 -16.10 -47.02
CA PRO A 167 14.02 -15.64 -48.39
C PRO A 167 12.80 -15.74 -49.31
N LYS A 168 11.88 -16.68 -49.03
CA LYS A 168 10.70 -16.92 -49.88
C LYS A 168 9.67 -15.81 -49.71
N LYS A 169 9.49 -15.29 -48.49
CA LYS A 169 8.59 -14.15 -48.22
C LYS A 169 9.09 -12.85 -48.82
N LEU A 170 10.42 -12.65 -48.89
CA LEU A 170 10.98 -11.47 -49.56
C LEU A 170 10.65 -11.47 -51.06
N MET A 171 10.73 -12.62 -51.73
CA MET A 171 10.37 -12.77 -53.14
C MET A 171 8.88 -12.53 -53.40
N GLU A 172 8.01 -12.83 -52.44
CA GLU A 172 6.58 -12.48 -52.52
C GLU A 172 6.34 -10.99 -52.28
N LEU A 173 7.02 -10.37 -51.32
CA LEU A 173 6.94 -8.94 -51.02
C LEU A 173 7.45 -8.06 -52.17
N VAL A 174 8.49 -8.50 -52.90
CA VAL A 174 9.02 -7.80 -54.09
C VAL A 174 8.00 -7.79 -55.23
N LYS A 175 7.10 -8.79 -55.33
CA LYS A 175 5.99 -8.76 -56.30
C LYS A 175 4.95 -7.69 -56.00
N HIS A 176 4.89 -7.23 -54.74
CA HIS A 176 4.00 -6.16 -54.25
C HIS A 176 4.79 -4.87 -53.96
N GLY A 177 5.89 -4.61 -54.68
CA GLY A 177 6.97 -3.68 -54.31
C GLY A 177 6.57 -2.31 -53.75
N ASP A 178 5.48 -1.69 -54.22
CA ASP A 178 5.00 -0.41 -53.72
C ASP A 178 4.30 -0.49 -52.35
N GLU A 179 3.66 -1.61 -52.02
CA GLU A 179 2.96 -1.82 -50.75
C GLU A 179 3.94 -2.05 -49.60
N PHE A 180 5.08 -2.69 -49.88
CA PHE A 180 6.14 -2.90 -48.90
C PHE A 180 6.82 -1.59 -48.50
N GLU A 181 7.18 -0.75 -49.47
CA GLU A 181 7.73 0.59 -49.18
C GLU A 181 6.71 1.48 -48.47
N LYS A 182 5.41 1.39 -48.81
CA LYS A 182 4.35 2.07 -48.05
C LYS A 182 4.24 1.56 -46.60
N ALA A 183 4.35 0.27 -46.36
CA ALA A 183 4.30 -0.31 -45.01
C ALA A 183 5.53 0.10 -44.17
N ILE A 184 6.73 0.07 -44.74
CA ILE A 184 7.95 0.54 -44.07
C ILE A 184 7.85 2.04 -43.78
N ASN A 185 7.37 2.83 -44.72
CA ASN A 185 7.19 4.27 -44.53
C ASN A 185 6.10 4.56 -43.48
N LEU A 186 5.01 3.80 -43.39
CA LEU A 186 4.01 3.97 -42.32
C LEU A 186 4.60 3.69 -40.94
N VAL A 187 5.41 2.64 -40.80
CA VAL A 187 6.06 2.27 -39.53
C VAL A 187 7.21 3.23 -39.17
N SER A 188 7.94 3.74 -40.17
CA SER A 188 9.06 4.67 -39.98
C SER A 188 8.63 6.12 -39.78
N SER A 189 7.57 6.55 -40.47
CA SER A 189 7.03 7.92 -40.40
C SER A 189 6.16 8.14 -39.17
N GLY A 190 5.71 7.07 -38.50
CA GLY A 190 4.97 7.17 -37.23
C GLY A 190 5.75 7.84 -36.08
N HIS A 191 7.07 8.05 -36.20
CA HIS A 191 7.88 8.73 -35.17
C HIS A 191 8.89 9.76 -35.74
N GLY A 192 8.72 10.20 -36.98
CA GLY A 192 9.51 11.27 -37.56
C GLY A 192 8.69 12.55 -37.66
N THR A 193 8.92 13.49 -36.73
CA THR A 193 8.57 14.91 -36.80
C THR A 193 8.05 15.38 -38.17
N GLN A 194 6.75 15.64 -38.35
CA GLN A 194 6.22 16.53 -39.40
C GLN A 194 4.72 16.85 -39.19
N PRO A 195 4.26 17.98 -39.75
CA PRO A 195 3.21 18.83 -39.19
C PRO A 195 1.80 18.32 -39.48
N SER A 196 0.90 18.73 -38.60
CA SER A 196 -0.57 18.75 -38.71
C SER A 196 -1.13 18.50 -40.12
N ALA A 197 -1.73 17.33 -40.33
CA ALA A 197 -2.90 17.17 -41.20
C ALA A 197 -3.72 15.93 -40.77
N PRO A 198 -5.06 15.99 -40.85
CA PRO A 198 -5.92 15.25 -39.94
C PRO A 198 -6.45 13.96 -40.56
N GLY A 199 -6.57 12.93 -39.73
CA GLY A 199 -7.45 11.80 -39.99
C GLY A 199 -6.84 10.46 -39.65
N VAL A 200 -7.43 9.84 -38.63
CA VAL A 200 -7.37 8.41 -38.28
C VAL A 200 -6.26 8.02 -37.28
N GLY A 201 -6.57 8.14 -35.99
CA GLY A 201 -6.97 6.92 -35.28
C GLY A 201 -6.19 6.48 -34.04
N GLU A 202 -5.21 7.23 -33.54
CA GLU A 202 -4.76 7.10 -32.16
C GLU A 202 -4.97 8.43 -31.48
N THR A 203 -6.14 8.61 -30.85
CA THR A 203 -6.39 9.79 -30.03
C THR A 203 -5.42 9.75 -28.86
N SER A 204 -4.29 10.42 -29.03
CA SER A 204 -3.26 10.50 -28.00
C SER A 204 -3.92 11.02 -26.73
N VAL A 205 -3.48 10.53 -25.56
CA VAL A 205 -3.96 11.05 -24.26
C VAL A 205 -3.82 12.57 -24.22
N ALA A 206 -2.83 13.14 -24.90
CA ALA A 206 -2.69 14.58 -25.09
C ALA A 206 -3.88 15.20 -25.85
N GLU A 207 -4.35 14.60 -26.94
CA GLU A 207 -5.50 15.09 -27.72
C GLU A 207 -6.81 15.01 -26.92
N LEU A 208 -7.02 13.92 -26.17
CA LEU A 208 -8.18 13.80 -25.29
C LEU A 208 -8.16 14.84 -24.17
N ILE A 209 -6.97 15.08 -23.59
CA ILE A 209 -6.79 16.13 -22.56
C ILE A 209 -7.01 17.51 -23.19
N GLU A 210 -6.49 17.78 -24.38
CA GLU A 210 -6.71 19.05 -25.09
C GLU A 210 -8.19 19.28 -25.38
N LEU A 211 -8.91 18.26 -25.86
CA LEU A 211 -10.34 18.36 -26.16
C LEU A 211 -11.17 18.59 -24.88
N PHE A 212 -10.85 17.85 -23.81
CA PHE A 212 -11.46 18.04 -22.49
C PHE A 212 -11.19 19.45 -21.94
N LEU A 213 -9.96 19.94 -22.05
CA LEU A 213 -9.60 21.28 -21.61
C LEU A 213 -10.29 22.35 -22.44
N ALA A 214 -10.43 22.16 -23.75
CA ALA A 214 -11.10 23.08 -24.66
C ALA A 214 -12.56 23.32 -24.25
N GLU A 215 -13.26 22.28 -23.83
CA GLU A 215 -14.66 22.33 -23.39
C GLU A 215 -14.82 22.85 -21.94
N LEU A 216 -13.74 22.95 -21.18
CA LEU A 216 -13.79 23.40 -19.79
C LEU A 216 -13.93 24.92 -19.68
N GLY A 217 -14.97 25.38 -18.98
CA GLY A 217 -15.17 26.79 -18.63
C GLY A 217 -14.08 27.35 -17.70
N PRO A 218 -13.90 28.68 -17.65
CA PRO A 218 -12.76 29.33 -16.97
C PRO A 218 -12.66 29.00 -15.48
N GLU A 219 -13.80 28.92 -14.77
CA GLU A 219 -13.81 28.56 -13.34
C GLU A 219 -13.40 27.10 -13.09
N HIS A 220 -13.78 26.19 -13.98
CA HIS A 220 -13.39 24.78 -13.90
C HIS A 220 -11.91 24.59 -14.23
N ARG A 221 -11.37 25.40 -15.16
CA ARG A 221 -9.92 25.39 -15.45
C ARG A 221 -9.10 25.83 -14.24
N ARG A 222 -9.52 26.89 -13.54
CA ARG A 222 -8.86 27.34 -12.29
C ARG A 222 -8.86 26.25 -11.23
N LEU A 223 -9.99 25.58 -11.03
CA LEU A 223 -10.12 24.49 -10.07
C LEU A 223 -9.18 23.33 -10.44
N LEU A 224 -9.12 22.94 -11.71
CA LEU A 224 -8.25 21.89 -12.21
C LEU A 224 -6.76 22.24 -12.01
N ILE A 225 -6.37 23.48 -12.31
CA ILE A 225 -5.01 23.98 -12.09
C ILE A 225 -4.64 23.91 -10.60
N HIS A 226 -5.55 24.30 -9.71
CA HIS A 226 -5.33 24.23 -8.27
C HIS A 226 -5.17 22.78 -7.78
N GLN A 227 -5.99 21.86 -8.28
CA GLN A 227 -5.89 20.43 -7.94
C GLN A 227 -4.58 19.82 -8.45
N LEU A 228 -4.18 20.11 -9.69
CA LEU A 228 -2.91 19.64 -10.25
C LEU A 228 -1.70 20.19 -9.50
N ASN A 229 -1.74 21.45 -9.06
CA ASN A 229 -0.70 22.04 -8.22
C ASN A 229 -0.52 21.25 -6.90
N ARG A 230 -1.64 20.94 -6.22
CA ARG A 230 -1.61 20.14 -4.98
C ARG A 230 -1.06 18.73 -5.22
N VAL A 231 -1.43 18.10 -6.34
CA VAL A 231 -0.92 16.78 -6.72
C VAL A 231 0.59 16.85 -6.96
N PHE A 232 1.09 17.79 -7.77
CA PHE A 232 2.53 17.89 -8.05
C PHE A 232 3.37 18.14 -6.81
N ARG A 233 2.87 18.94 -5.86
CA ARG A 233 3.54 19.14 -4.56
C ARG A 233 3.54 17.87 -3.70
N GLY A 234 2.45 17.10 -3.71
CA GLY A 234 2.36 15.82 -2.98
C GLY A 234 3.30 14.73 -3.52
N TYR A 235 3.65 14.79 -4.81
CA TYR A 235 4.63 13.90 -5.44
C TYR A 235 6.06 14.46 -5.48
N GLU A 236 6.35 15.49 -4.67
CA GLU A 236 7.69 16.10 -4.56
C GLU A 236 8.22 16.69 -5.88
N ARG A 237 7.32 17.16 -6.77
CA ARG A 237 7.66 17.84 -8.04
C ARG A 237 7.18 19.30 -8.07
N PRO A 238 7.61 20.16 -7.14
CA PRO A 238 7.12 21.54 -7.04
C PRO A 238 7.42 22.39 -8.27
N GLU A 239 8.49 22.08 -9.01
CA GLU A 239 8.89 22.81 -10.22
C GLU A 239 7.84 22.74 -11.34
N LEU A 240 7.07 21.65 -11.40
CA LEU A 240 5.98 21.49 -12.36
C LEU A 240 4.75 22.31 -11.94
N ALA A 241 4.49 22.40 -10.63
CA ALA A 241 3.43 23.23 -10.09
C ALA A 241 3.69 24.72 -10.37
N ASP A 242 4.93 25.17 -10.17
CA ASP A 242 5.33 26.56 -10.38
C ASP A 242 5.26 26.94 -11.86
N ARG A 243 5.70 26.03 -12.76
CA ARG A 243 5.52 26.20 -14.21
C ARG A 243 4.05 26.26 -14.61
N LEU A 244 3.19 25.42 -14.03
CA LEU A 244 1.75 25.39 -14.34
C LEU A 244 1.08 26.73 -13.98
N VAL A 245 1.41 27.30 -12.82
CA VAL A 245 0.92 28.62 -12.39
C VAL A 245 1.44 29.73 -13.31
N ALA A 246 2.74 29.72 -13.63
CA ALA A 246 3.35 30.70 -14.51
C ALA A 246 2.72 30.70 -15.92
N THR A 247 2.37 29.52 -16.45
CA THR A 247 1.71 29.40 -17.76
C THR A 247 0.23 29.73 -17.74
N SER A 248 -0.43 29.68 -16.58
CA SER A 248 -1.88 29.91 -16.46
C SER A 248 -2.26 31.40 -16.43
N GLY A 249 -1.29 32.30 -16.41
CA GLY A 249 -1.51 33.74 -16.56
C GLY A 249 -2.28 34.42 -15.42
N ASP A 250 -2.68 33.69 -14.36
CA ASP A 250 -3.29 34.25 -13.16
C ASP A 250 -2.17 34.61 -12.17
N GLY A 251 -1.41 35.65 -12.54
CA GLY A 251 -0.52 36.36 -11.64
C GLY A 251 -1.33 37.09 -10.58
N VAL A 252 -1.86 36.36 -9.59
CA VAL A 252 -2.31 36.97 -8.35
C VAL A 252 -1.06 37.34 -7.57
N ALA A 253 -0.70 38.62 -7.63
CA ALA A 253 0.24 39.22 -6.71
C ALA A 253 -0.21 38.89 -5.28
N GLU A 254 0.63 38.20 -4.52
CA GLU A 254 0.41 38.01 -3.09
C GLU A 254 0.23 39.39 -2.43
N PRO A 255 -0.85 39.61 -1.68
CA PRO A 255 -0.95 40.80 -0.84
C PRO A 255 0.07 40.67 0.30
N SER A 256 1.14 41.47 0.19
CA SER A 256 2.13 41.67 1.24
C SER A 256 1.42 42.04 2.56
N PRO A 257 1.64 41.31 3.66
CA PRO A 257 1.03 41.61 4.94
C PRO A 257 1.92 42.61 5.68
N ASP A 258 1.97 43.86 5.22
CA ASP A 258 2.61 44.95 5.97
C ASP A 258 2.11 46.31 5.48
N SER A 259 0.95 46.72 5.99
CA SER A 259 0.66 48.14 6.19
C SER A 259 -0.62 48.34 6.99
N ASP A 260 -0.40 48.88 8.18
CA ASP A 260 -1.17 49.97 8.79
C ASP A 260 -2.23 49.61 9.84
N HIS A 261 -1.76 49.58 11.09
CA HIS A 261 -2.57 49.68 12.30
C HIS A 261 -3.17 51.10 12.40
N GLY A 262 -4.38 51.25 11.87
CA GLY A 262 -5.27 52.37 12.17
C GLY A 262 -5.75 52.33 13.62
N ASN A 263 -5.07 53.10 14.47
CA ASN A 263 -5.34 53.30 15.89
C ASN A 263 -6.66 54.10 16.08
N GLY A 264 -7.78 53.42 16.29
CA GLY A 264 -9.09 54.01 16.54
C GLY A 264 -9.46 54.03 18.02
N ARG A 265 -9.06 55.10 18.73
CA ARG A 265 -9.63 55.51 20.03
C ARG A 265 -11.13 55.81 19.88
N TYR A 266 -11.99 55.17 20.66
CA TYR A 266 -13.19 55.80 21.25
C TYR A 266 -13.61 55.04 22.51
N LEU A 267 -13.23 55.59 23.67
CA LEU A 267 -13.90 55.35 24.95
C LEU A 267 -14.69 56.63 25.25
N GLY A 268 -16.00 56.59 24.99
CA GLY A 268 -16.96 57.56 25.50
C GLY A 268 -17.85 56.83 26.50
N GLY A 269 -17.86 57.30 27.74
CA GLY A 269 -18.73 56.78 28.78
C GLY A 269 -19.84 57.74 29.18
N VAL A 270 -20.62 57.25 30.13
CA VAL A 270 -21.40 57.97 31.17
C VAL A 270 -22.78 58.47 30.68
N PRO A 271 -23.84 58.54 31.54
CA PRO A 271 -23.93 58.27 32.99
C PRO A 271 -24.69 57.02 33.41
#